data_AF-A0A6V8DPA4-F1
#
_entry.id   AF-A0A6V8DPA4-F1
#
_cell.length_a   1.000
_cell.length_b   1.000
_cell.length_c   1.000
_cell.angle_alpha   90.00
_cell.angle_beta   90.00
_cell.angle_gamma   90.00
#
_symmetry.space_group_name_H-M   'P 1'
#
loop_
_entity.id
_entity.type
_entity.pdbx_description
1 polymer ?
#
loop_
_entity_poly.entity_id
_entity_poly.type
_entity_poly.pdbx_seq_one_letter_code
_entity_poly.pdbx_strand_id
1 'polypeptide(L)' 'MLADGEFDKQVGDDGIEVWVTQMGGYMNMNTAFIDKENGIVAIVDPFDSKRWIDGLAEEGLHPTHLLYTHTHRDHVEGY' A
#
# COMPACT_ATOMS: atom_id res chain seq x y z
N MET A 1 14.29 -6.78 5.53
CA MET A 1 13.39 -7.95 5.49
C MET A 1 12.08 -7.46 6.05
N LEU A 2 10.99 -7.56 5.30
CA LEU A 2 9.65 -7.30 5.82
C LEU A 2 9.39 -8.27 6.99
N ALA A 3 8.61 -7.86 7.98
CA ALA A 3 8.15 -8.76 9.03
C ALA A 3 7.37 -9.95 8.44
N ASP A 4 7.15 -11.02 9.23
CA ASP A 4 6.34 -12.17 8.77
C ASP A 4 4.94 -11.71 8.36
N GLY A 5 4.61 -11.85 7.07
CA GLY A 5 3.34 -11.39 6.48
C GLY A 5 3.54 -10.73 5.11
N GLU A 6 2.44 -10.39 4.43
CA GLU A 6 2.51 -9.70 3.13
C GLU A 6 2.88 -8.22 3.28
N PHE A 7 2.40 -7.58 4.35
CA PHE A 7 2.59 -6.16 4.62
C PHE A 7 3.38 -5.99 5.93
N ASP A 8 4.47 -5.24 5.86
CA ASP A 8 5.09 -4.65 7.04
C ASP A 8 4.30 -3.39 7.41
N LYS A 9 3.74 -3.35 8.62
CA LYS A 9 2.84 -2.29 9.08
C LYS A 9 3.47 -1.56 10.25
N GLN A 10 3.56 -0.23 10.17
CA GLN A 10 4.10 0.61 11.25
C GLN A 10 3.22 1.84 11.45
N VAL A 11 3.04 2.27 12.70
CA VAL A 11 2.30 3.48 13.05
C VAL A 11 3.29 4.51 13.58
N GLY A 12 3.31 5.71 13.00
CA GLY A 12 4.12 6.84 13.44
C GLY A 12 3.56 7.54 14.67
N ASP A 13 4.38 8.37 15.32
CA ASP A 13 3.98 9.19 16.47
C ASP A 13 2.89 10.23 16.11
N ASP A 14 2.74 10.53 14.82
CA ASP A 14 1.70 11.39 14.25
C ASP A 14 0.38 10.65 14.00
N GLY A 15 0.30 9.36 14.33
CA GLY A 15 -0.89 8.52 14.11
C GLY A 15 -1.05 8.02 12.68
N ILE A 16 -0.13 8.38 11.76
CA ILE A 16 -0.17 7.88 10.38
C ILE A 16 0.39 6.46 10.34
N GLU A 17 -0.39 5.57 9.75
CA GLU A 17 0.00 4.18 9.56
C GLU A 17 0.59 4.01 8.15
N VAL A 18 1.75 3.38 8.06
CA VAL A 18 2.48 3.12 6.82
C VAL A 18 2.57 1.62 6.62
N TRP A 19 2.05 1.15 5.48
CA TRP A 19 2.16 -0.25 5.08
C TRP A 19 3.13 -0.37 3.92
N VAL A 20 4.04 -1.31 4.01
CA VAL A 20 5.08 -1.53 3.02
C VAL A 20 5.05 -2.99 2.60
N THR A 21 5.12 -3.23 1.29
CA THR A 21 5.18 -4.58 0.73
C THR A 21 6.00 -4.59 -0.54
N GLN A 22 6.61 -5.73 -0.83
CA GLN A 22 7.40 -5.94 -2.03
C GLN A 22 6.64 -6.89 -2.96
N MET A 23 6.26 -6.40 -4.14
CA MET A 23 5.41 -7.13 -5.07
C MET A 23 6.02 -7.24 -6.47
N GLY A 24 5.65 -8.31 -7.16
CA GLY A 24 6.02 -8.54 -8.57
C GLY A 24 7.45 -9.03 -8.79
N GLY A 25 7.73 -9.45 -10.03
CA GLY A 25 9.03 -10.01 -10.43
C GLY A 25 10.18 -8.99 -10.46
N TYR A 26 9.86 -7.70 -10.42
CA TYR A 26 10.83 -6.59 -10.37
C TYR A 26 11.04 -6.05 -8.97
N MET A 27 10.48 -6.71 -7.94
CA MET A 27 10.71 -6.34 -6.55
C MET A 27 10.27 -4.90 -6.22
N ASN A 28 9.17 -4.44 -6.85
CA ASN A 28 8.66 -3.10 -6.62
C ASN A 28 8.22 -2.95 -5.16
N MET A 29 8.64 -1.84 -4.55
CA MET A 29 8.26 -1.48 -3.19
C MET A 29 6.98 -0.65 -3.24
N ASN A 30 5.87 -1.27 -2.88
CA ASN A 30 4.57 -0.63 -2.83
C ASN A 30 4.36 -0.09 -1.41
N THR A 31 3.66 1.03 -1.28
CA THR A 31 3.45 1.65 0.04
C THR A 31 2.04 2.19 0.15
N ALA A 32 1.42 2.07 1.31
CA ALA A 32 0.21 2.81 1.64
C ALA A 32 0.44 3.73 2.83
N PHE A 33 -0.11 4.93 2.76
CA PHE A 33 -0.24 5.88 3.86
C PHE A 33 -1.70 5.92 4.29
N ILE A 34 -1.94 5.68 5.57
CA ILE A 34 -3.26 5.50 6.14
C ILE A 34 -3.43 6.49 7.29
N ASP A 35 -4.39 7.38 7.14
CA ASP A 35 -4.88 8.28 8.17
C ASP A 35 -6.31 7.84 8.53
N LYS A 36 -6.44 7.07 9.61
CA LYS A 36 -7.74 6.55 10.07
C LYS A 36 -8.64 7.65 10.63
N GLU A 37 -8.07 8.73 11.16
CA GLU A 37 -8.84 9.85 11.72
C GLU A 37 -9.57 10.62 10.62
N ASN A 38 -8.88 10.86 9.50
CA ASN A 38 -9.45 11.58 8.36
C ASN A 38 -10.00 10.66 7.26
N GLY A 39 -9.91 9.33 7.45
CA GLY A 39 -10.43 8.34 6.50
C GLY A 39 -9.68 8.31 5.17
N ILE A 40 -8.38 8.65 5.18
CA ILE A 40 -7.53 8.65 3.98
C ILE A 40 -6.73 7.36 3.92
N VAL A 41 -6.75 6.73 2.76
CA VAL A 41 -5.88 5.59 2.40
C VAL A 41 -5.30 5.87 1.03
N ALA A 42 -4.02 6.23 0.97
CA ALA A 42 -3.33 6.55 -0.26
C ALA A 42 -2.30 5.45 -0.57
N ILE A 43 -2.48 4.75 -1.69
CA ILE A 43 -1.54 3.72 -2.15
C ILE A 43 -0.62 4.33 -3.20
N VAL A 44 0.67 4.10 -3.03
CA VAL A 44 1.73 4.48 -3.96
C VAL A 44 2.19 3.24 -4.73
N ASP A 45 2.15 3.34 -6.05
CA ASP A 45 2.62 2.34 -7.01
C ASP A 45 2.00 0.94 -6.79
N PRO A 46 0.67 0.79 -6.84
CA PRO A 46 -0.01 -0.49 -6.61
C PRO A 46 0.28 -1.48 -7.73
N PHE A 47 1.24 -2.40 -7.54
CA PHE A 47 1.53 -3.47 -8.50
C PHE A 47 0.37 -4.47 -8.60
N ASP A 48 -0.22 -4.86 -7.47
CA ASP A 48 -1.38 -5.77 -7.42
C ASP A 48 -2.51 -5.12 -6.60
N SER A 49 -3.40 -4.40 -7.28
CA SER A 49 -4.50 -3.70 -6.60
C SER A 49 -5.50 -4.63 -5.92
N LYS A 50 -5.67 -5.87 -6.40
CA LYS A 50 -6.58 -6.82 -5.73
C LYS A 50 -6.03 -7.19 -4.37
N ARG A 51 -4.73 -7.50 -4.32
CA ARG A 51 -4.06 -7.84 -3.07
C ARG A 51 -4.06 -6.68 -2.08
N TRP A 52 -3.92 -5.45 -2.57
CA TRP A 52 -4.10 -4.25 -1.74
C TRP A 52 -5.53 -4.09 -1.22
N ILE A 53 -6.55 -4.26 -2.07
CA ILE A 53 -7.96 -4.17 -1.66
C ILE A 53 -8.28 -5.22 -0.60
N ASP A 54 -7.86 -6.47 -0.81
CA ASP A 54 -8.12 -7.58 0.11
C ASP A 54 -7.44 -7.32 1.46
N GLY A 55 -6.15 -6.95 1.45
CA GLY A 55 -5.39 -6.69 2.68
C GLY A 55 -5.90 -5.48 3.47
N LEU A 56 -6.39 -4.43 2.79
CA LEU A 56 -7.01 -3.28 3.45
C LEU A 56 -8.40 -3.63 4.00
N ALA A 57 -9.19 -4.41 3.27
CA ALA A 57 -10.53 -4.80 3.68
C ALA A 57 -10.55 -5.66 4.95
N GLU A 58 -9.50 -6.46 5.19
CA GLU A 58 -9.30 -7.19 6.45
C GLU A 58 -9.25 -6.28 7.68
N GLU A 59 -8.79 -5.03 7.50
CA GLU A 59 -8.74 -4.00 8.56
C GLU A 59 -9.92 -3.00 8.45
N GLY A 60 -10.91 -3.29 7.60
CA GLY A 60 -12.04 -2.40 7.34
C GLY A 60 -11.68 -1.11 6.61
N LEU A 61 -10.55 -1.09 5.90
CA LEU A 61 -10.05 0.06 5.15
C LEU A 61 -10.37 -0.07 3.66
N HIS A 62 -10.50 1.08 2.98
CA HIS A 62 -10.71 1.15 1.54
C HIS A 62 -9.81 2.23 0.91
N PRO A 63 -9.15 1.95 -0.23
CA PRO A 63 -8.34 2.94 -0.93
C PRO A 63 -9.15 4.19 -1.29
N THR A 64 -8.53 5.36 -1.12
CA THR A 64 -9.12 6.67 -1.49
C THR A 64 -8.33 7.34 -2.61
N HIS A 65 -7.03 7.07 -2.69
CA HIS A 65 -6.12 7.66 -3.66
C HIS A 65 -5.16 6.60 -4.19
N LEU A 66 -4.89 6.66 -5.49
CA LEU A 66 -3.80 5.95 -6.13
C LEU A 66 -2.80 6.98 -6.63
N LEU A 67 -1.56 6.87 -6.17
CA LEU A 67 -0.46 7.75 -6.51
C LEU A 67 0.58 6.94 -7.27
N TYR A 68 1.11 7.49 -8.35
CA TYR A 68 2.16 6.86 -9.13
C TYR A 68 3.39 7.75 -9.11
N THR A 69 4.53 7.19 -8.73
CA THR A 69 5.81 7.92 -8.75
C THR A 69 6.26 8.20 -10.18
N HIS A 70 6.05 7.23 -11.07
CA HIS A 70 6.33 7.27 -12.50
C HIS A 70 5.59 6.12 -13.21
N THR A 71 5.83 5.92 -14.51
CA THR A 71 5.02 5.02 -15.35
C THR A 71 5.77 3.76 -15.81
N HIS A 72 6.71 3.24 -15.01
CA HIS A 72 7.26 1.92 -15.28
C HIS A 72 6.19 0.84 -15.10
N ARG A 73 6.33 -0.26 -15.86
CA ARG A 73 5.32 -1.31 -15.94
C ARG A 73 4.95 -1.85 -14.56
N ASP A 74 5.95 -2.14 -13.74
CA ASP A 74 5.81 -2.69 -12.39
C ASP A 74 5.24 -1.71 -11.36
N HIS A 75 5.01 -0.45 -11.73
CA HIS A 75 4.30 0.53 -10.89
C HIS A 75 2.83 0.67 -11.31
N VAL A 76 2.52 0.48 -12.59
CA VAL A 76 1.18 0.70 -13.17
C VAL A 76 0.40 -0.58 -13.49
N GLU A 77 1.02 -1.75 -13.34
CA GLU A 77 0.43 -3.05 -13.71
C GLU A 77 -0.86 -3.35 -12.93
N GLY A 78 -0.97 -2.87 -11.69
CA GLY A 78 -2.15 -3.08 -10.86
C GLY A 78 -3.28 -2.10 -11.12
N TYR A 79 -3.23 -1.23 -12.13
CA TYR A 79 -4.37 -0.35 -12.47
C TYR A 79 -5.67 -1.14 -12.74
#